data_AF-A0A7Y3E3L5-F1
#
_entry.id   AF-A0A7Y3E3L5-F1
#
_cell.length_a   1.000
_cell.length_b   1.000
_cell.length_c   1.000
_cell.angle_alpha   90.00
_cell.angle_beta   90.00
_cell.angle_gamma   90.00
#
_symmetry.space_group_name_H-M   'P 1'
#
loop_
_entity.id
_entity.type
_entity.pdbx_description
1 polymer ?
#
loop_
_entity_poly.entity_id
_entity_poly.type
_entity_poly.pdbx_seq_one_letter_code
_entity_poly.pdbx_strand_id
1 'polypeptide(L)'
;MKRCMITVALILAAVSQAGAQVAAQGGTSSTVTLAGIGMFVYPADGQTPEQQQADEAACTEWAEAQTGLTLQAGSVDTQAAAAAAEQQAADATQGAAVG
;
A
#
# COMPACT_ATOMS: atom_id res chain seq x y z
N MET A 1 -56.99 -6.35 -14.23
CA MET A 1 -56.54 -7.25 -13.15
C MET A 1 -56.41 -8.72 -13.61
N LYS A 2 -55.82 -8.98 -14.78
CA LYS A 2 -55.57 -10.35 -15.31
C LYS A 2 -54.26 -10.47 -16.09
N ARG A 3 -53.50 -9.37 -16.17
CA ARG A 3 -52.17 -9.28 -16.79
C ARG A 3 -51.03 -9.22 -15.76
N CYS A 4 -51.35 -9.24 -14.47
CA CYS A 4 -50.36 -9.25 -13.38
C CYS A 4 -50.07 -10.67 -12.83
N MET A 5 -50.81 -11.68 -13.31
CA MET A 5 -50.69 -13.07 -12.82
C MET A 5 -50.18 -14.05 -13.90
N ILE A 6 -49.43 -13.57 -14.89
CA ILE A 6 -48.73 -14.47 -15.84
C ILE A 6 -47.20 -14.29 -15.76
N THR A 7 -46.71 -13.19 -15.21
CA THR A 7 -45.26 -12.92 -15.13
C THR A 7 -44.57 -13.57 -13.92
N VAL A 8 -45.32 -14.14 -12.97
CA VAL A 8 -44.74 -14.77 -11.75
C VAL A 8 -44.40 -16.26 -11.98
N ALA A 9 -44.95 -16.91 -12.99
CA ALA A 9 -44.77 -18.35 -13.20
C ALA A 9 -43.56 -18.74 -14.08
N LEU A 10 -42.88 -17.79 -14.71
CA LEU A 10 -41.78 -18.06 -15.66
C LEU A 10 -40.37 -17.89 -15.06
N ILE A 11 -40.24 -17.44 -13.81
CA ILE A 11 -38.94 -17.20 -13.18
C ILE A 11 -38.50 -18.37 -12.27
N LEU A 12 -39.38 -19.36 -12.03
CA LEU A 12 -39.11 -20.44 -11.07
C LEU A 12 -38.68 -21.79 -11.69
N ALA A 13 -38.20 -21.79 -12.94
CA ALA A 13 -37.83 -23.04 -13.63
C ALA A 13 -36.56 -22.89 -14.48
N ALA A 14 -35.42 -22.57 -13.86
CA ALA A 14 -34.09 -22.93 -14.39
C ALA A 14 -32.97 -22.79 -13.33
N VAL A 15 -33.23 -23.15 -12.07
CA VAL A 15 -32.17 -23.52 -11.11
C VAL A 15 -31.75 -24.95 -11.46
N SER A 16 -30.93 -25.15 -12.50
CA SER A 16 -30.33 -26.46 -12.84
C SER A 16 -29.18 -26.34 -13.85
N GLN A 17 -28.18 -25.50 -13.58
CA GLN A 17 -26.83 -25.72 -14.12
C GLN A 17 -25.81 -25.59 -12.98
N ALA A 18 -25.90 -26.55 -12.05
CA ALA A 18 -24.77 -26.96 -11.22
C ALA A 18 -23.91 -27.90 -12.09
N GLY A 19 -23.10 -27.32 -12.97
CA GLY A 19 -22.04 -28.00 -13.69
C GLY A 19 -20.74 -27.30 -13.37
N ALA A 20 -19.83 -28.02 -12.72
CA ALA A 20 -18.53 -27.55 -12.26
C ALA A 20 -17.77 -26.80 -13.37
N GLN A 21 -17.74 -25.48 -13.28
CA GLN A 21 -16.77 -24.64 -13.96
C GLN A 21 -15.82 -24.11 -12.89
N VAL A 22 -14.95 -24.99 -12.39
CA VAL A 22 -13.68 -24.51 -11.84
C VAL A 22 -12.89 -24.02 -13.05
N ALA A 23 -13.16 -22.78 -13.47
CA ALA A 23 -12.23 -22.08 -14.31
C ALA A 23 -10.93 -22.06 -13.51
N ALA A 24 -9.92 -22.78 -13.99
CA ALA A 24 -8.55 -22.53 -13.58
C ALA A 24 -8.28 -21.08 -13.92
N GLN A 25 -8.49 -20.19 -12.94
CA GLN A 25 -7.91 -18.87 -12.95
C GLN A 25 -6.41 -19.15 -12.82
N GLY A 26 -5.77 -19.36 -13.97
CA GLY A 26 -4.36 -19.14 -14.12
C GLY A 26 -4.13 -17.69 -13.77
N GLY A 27 -4.05 -17.41 -12.47
CA GLY A 27 -3.56 -16.16 -11.95
C GLY A 27 -2.14 -16.07 -12.45
N THR A 28 -1.95 -15.37 -13.56
CA THR A 28 -0.70 -14.68 -13.78
C THR A 28 -0.50 -13.87 -12.52
N SER A 29 0.37 -14.35 -11.63
CA SER A 29 0.84 -13.55 -10.52
C SER A 29 1.56 -12.39 -11.18
N SER A 30 0.82 -11.31 -11.43
CA SER A 30 1.41 -10.05 -11.85
C SER A 30 2.23 -9.63 -10.66
N THR A 31 3.54 -9.91 -10.71
CA THR A 31 4.49 -9.39 -9.74
C THR A 31 4.31 -7.88 -9.73
N VAL A 32 3.64 -7.37 -8.70
CA VAL A 32 3.53 -5.94 -8.45
C VAL A 32 4.94 -5.50 -8.07
N THR A 33 5.62 -4.84 -9.00
CA THR A 33 6.91 -4.22 -8.71
C THR A 33 6.66 -2.86 -8.06
N LEU A 34 7.58 -2.40 -7.21
CA LEU A 34 7.51 -1.06 -6.62
C LEU A 34 7.40 0.00 -7.74
N ALA A 35 8.19 -0.15 -8.80
CA ALA A 35 8.10 0.71 -9.98
C ALA A 35 6.71 0.65 -10.66
N GLY A 36 6.09 -0.54 -10.71
CA GLY A 36 4.75 -0.74 -11.28
C GLY A 36 3.62 -0.03 -10.50
N ILE A 37 3.86 0.34 -9.25
CA ILE A 37 2.95 1.17 -8.44
C ILE A 37 3.40 2.62 -8.30
N GLY A 38 4.42 3.04 -9.06
CA GLY A 38 4.99 4.38 -8.98
C GLY A 38 5.82 4.65 -7.71
N MET A 39 6.19 3.60 -6.98
CA MET A 39 7.08 3.68 -5.82
C MET A 39 8.53 3.49 -6.29
N PHE A 40 9.38 4.49 -6.03
CA PHE A 40 10.80 4.45 -6.37
C PHE A 40 11.64 4.46 -5.09
N VAL A 41 12.63 3.56 -5.02
CA VAL A 41 13.62 3.55 -3.94
C VAL A 41 14.82 4.36 -4.41
N TYR A 42 15.13 5.45 -3.71
CA TYR A 42 16.30 6.27 -4.01
C TYR A 42 17.61 5.61 -3.52
N PRO A 43 18.75 5.83 -4.20
CA PRO A 43 18.90 6.55 -5.47
C PRO A 43 18.41 5.73 -6.68
N ALA A 44 17.60 6.35 -7.55
CA ALA A 44 17.12 5.71 -8.76
C ALA A 44 18.15 5.77 -9.89
N ASP A 45 18.06 4.84 -10.84
CA ASP A 45 18.75 4.92 -12.15
C ASP A 45 20.28 5.10 -12.10
N GLY A 46 20.94 4.55 -11.08
CA GLY A 46 22.40 4.58 -10.98
C GLY A 46 23.00 5.94 -10.56
N GLN A 47 22.18 6.82 -9.98
CA GLN A 47 22.69 8.05 -9.36
C GLN A 47 23.73 7.74 -8.27
N THR A 48 24.76 8.59 -8.20
CA THR A 48 25.73 8.53 -7.10
C THR A 48 25.11 9.15 -5.83
N PRO A 49 25.60 8.78 -4.64
CA PRO A 49 25.16 9.42 -3.39
C PRO A 49 25.27 10.95 -3.41
N GLU A 50 26.30 11.48 -4.06
CA GLU A 50 26.52 12.92 -4.19
C GLU A 50 25.45 13.58 -5.06
N GLN A 51 25.07 12.95 -6.17
CA GLN A 51 24.01 13.44 -7.04
C GLN A 51 22.66 13.45 -6.32
N GLN A 52 22.35 12.36 -5.60
CA GLN A 52 21.15 12.29 -4.78
C GLN A 52 21.09 13.45 -3.77
N GLN A 53 22.19 13.67 -3.05
CA GLN A 53 22.24 14.70 -2.01
C GLN A 53 22.08 16.11 -2.61
N ALA A 54 22.63 16.35 -3.80
CA ALA A 54 22.44 17.60 -4.52
C ALA A 54 20.97 17.81 -4.96
N ASP A 55 20.33 16.76 -5.46
CA ASP A 55 18.92 16.82 -5.90
C ASP A 55 17.96 17.02 -4.73
N GLU A 56 18.21 16.34 -3.61
CA GLU A 56 17.46 16.51 -2.36
C GLU A 56 17.62 17.94 -1.81
N ALA A 57 18.83 18.50 -1.86
CA ALA A 57 19.09 19.88 -1.46
C ALA A 57 18.35 20.88 -2.36
N ALA A 58 18.41 20.72 -3.68
CA ALA A 58 17.73 21.59 -4.63
C ALA A 58 16.19 21.54 -4.48
N CYS A 59 15.64 20.34 -4.27
CA CYS A 59 14.21 20.16 -4.00
C CYS A 59 13.80 20.90 -2.72
N THR A 60 14.62 20.78 -1.67
CA THR A 60 14.39 21.43 -0.38
C THR A 60 14.42 22.95 -0.51
N GLU A 61 15.47 23.52 -1.12
CA GLU A 61 15.59 24.97 -1.35
C GLU A 61 14.40 25.51 -2.16
N TRP A 62 14.00 24.81 -3.22
CA TRP A 62 12.84 25.20 -4.01
C TRP A 62 11.57 25.20 -3.16
N ALA A 63 11.33 24.15 -2.38
CA ALA A 63 10.13 24.02 -1.56
C ALA A 63 10.07 25.09 -0.45
N GLU A 64 11.19 25.39 0.20
CA GLU A 64 11.28 26.47 1.18
C GLU A 64 11.01 27.84 0.54
N ALA A 65 11.57 28.09 -0.65
CA ALA A 65 11.32 29.32 -1.40
C ALA A 65 9.85 29.49 -1.82
N GLN A 66 9.15 28.39 -2.16
CA GLN A 66 7.73 28.44 -2.54
C GLN A 66 6.79 28.61 -1.34
N THR A 67 7.15 28.07 -0.19
CA THR A 67 6.24 27.97 0.97
C THR A 67 6.53 28.99 2.06
N GLY A 68 7.75 29.52 2.13
CA GLY A 68 8.24 30.33 3.25
C GLY A 68 8.43 29.55 4.55
N LEU A 69 8.34 28.21 4.50
CA LEU A 69 8.60 27.33 5.63
C LEU A 69 10.07 26.89 5.60
N THR A 70 10.69 26.74 6.77
CA THR A 70 11.96 26.01 6.90
C THR A 70 11.65 24.54 7.11
N LEU A 71 12.02 23.70 6.14
CA LEU A 71 11.70 22.27 6.17
C LEU A 71 12.63 21.49 7.12
N GLN A 72 13.77 22.05 7.52
CA GLN A 72 14.62 21.48 8.57
C GLN A 72 14.17 21.83 10.00
N ALA A 73 12.98 22.41 10.21
CA ALA A 73 12.60 22.97 11.50
C ALA A 73 12.34 21.97 12.64
N GLY A 74 12.64 20.67 12.47
CA GLY A 74 12.50 19.68 13.52
C GLY A 74 13.74 18.79 13.65
N SER A 75 14.35 18.77 14.84
CA SER A 75 15.30 17.73 15.22
C SER A 75 14.52 16.48 15.66
N VAL A 76 14.87 15.31 15.13
CA VAL A 76 14.41 14.04 15.69
C VAL A 76 15.20 13.79 16.98
N ASP A 77 14.49 13.59 18.09
CA ASP A 77 15.11 13.02 19.30
C ASP A 77 15.37 11.54 19.05
N THR A 78 16.59 11.24 18.60
CA THR A 78 17.02 9.88 18.27
C THR A 78 17.02 8.96 19.50
N GLN A 79 17.14 9.53 20.69
CA GLN A 79 17.16 8.79 21.94
C GLN A 79 15.74 8.37 22.35
N ALA A 80 14.78 9.28 22.21
CA ALA A 80 13.36 8.96 22.36
C ALA A 80 12.87 7.94 21.31
N ALA A 81 13.33 8.06 20.06
CA ALA A 81 13.00 7.10 19.00
C ALA A 81 13.55 5.70 19.29
N ALA A 82 14.79 5.60 19.80
CA ALA A 82 15.39 4.32 20.19
C ALA A 82 14.63 3.66 21.35
N ALA A 83 14.28 4.43 22.39
CA ALA A 83 13.51 3.92 23.52
C ALA A 83 12.12 3.40 23.11
N ALA A 84 11.44 4.09 22.19
CA ALA A 84 10.16 3.63 21.66
C ALA A 84 10.29 2.32 20.87
N ALA A 85 11.36 2.17 20.09
CA ALA A 85 11.62 0.93 19.34
C ALA A 85 11.92 -0.27 20.27
N GLU A 86 12.69 -0.06 21.34
CA GLU A 86 12.95 -1.09 22.35
C GLU A 86 11.66 -1.55 23.04
N GLN A 87 10.79 -0.62 23.40
CA GLN A 87 9.52 -0.94 24.04
C GLN A 87 8.60 -1.74 23.10
N GLN A 88 8.54 -1.36 21.83
CA GLN A 88 7.75 -2.08 20.83
C GLN A 88 8.25 -3.51 20.60
N ALA A 89 9.57 -3.73 20.68
CA ALA A 89 10.17 -5.06 20.63
C ALA A 89 9.83 -5.90 21.88
N ALA A 90 9.88 -5.30 23.07
CA ALA A 90 9.53 -5.97 24.32
C ALA A 90 8.06 -6.44 24.32
N ASP A 91 7.13 -5.57 23.91
CA ASP A 91 5.70 -5.88 23.82
C ASP A 91 5.42 -7.03 22.84
N ALA A 92 6.12 -7.06 21.70
CA ALA A 92 5.99 -8.11 20.70
C ALA A 92 6.43 -9.50 21.23
N THR A 93 7.43 -9.54 22.12
CA THR A 93 7.90 -10.79 22.74
C THR A 93 7.04 -11.27 23.91
N GLN A 94 6.29 -10.37 24.56
CA GLN A 94 5.47 -10.71 25.71
C GLN A 94 4.20 -11.50 25.33
N GLY A 95 3.68 -11.27 24.11
CA GLY A 95 2.56 -12.03 23.54
C GLY A 95 2.93 -13.43 23.02
N ALA A 96 4.21 -13.67 22.72
CA ALA A 96 4.68 -14.96 22.21
C ALA A 96 4.87 -16.03 23.31
N ALA A 97 4.89 -15.63 24.59
CA ALA A 97 5.13 -16.51 25.73
C ALA A 97 3.84 -17.04 26.42
N VAL A 98 2.66 -16.64 25.95
CA VAL A 98 1.35 -17.06 26.51
C VAL A 98 0.58 -18.06 25.62
N GLY A 99 1.28 -18.70 24.66
CA GLY A 99 0.74 -19.75 23.78
C GLY A 99 1.15 -21.15 24.19
#